data_AF-A0A109WR46-F1
#
_entry.id   AF-A0A109WR46-F1
#
_cell.length_a   1.000
_cell.length_b   1.000
_cell.length_c   1.000
_cell.angle_alpha   90.00
_cell.angle_beta   90.00
_cell.angle_gamma   90.00
#
_symmetry.space_group_name_H-M   'P 1'
#
loop_
_entity.id
_entity.type
_entity.pdbx_description
1 polymer ?
#
loop_
_entity_poly.entity_id
_entity_poly.type
_entity_poly.pdbx_seq_one_letter_code
_entity_poly.pdbx_strand_id
1 'polypeptide(L)'
;MYPVAFLEIVRLIVDELETNQLFIPGGIESLARAFSAQVFNGQTIAQWVVTRAVAKVARASDGVMLTLGDESETFVDRVIVTASTRAMQIDMALSAPGSVLTAQQCSAIDDVHLTSSSKVFVMTERKF
;
A
#
# COMPACT_ATOMS: atom_id res chain seq x y z
N MET A 1 -23.61 -3.39 5.32
CA MET A 1 -22.82 -2.47 4.48
C MET A 1 -22.61 -1.22 5.32
N TYR A 2 -21.37 -0.86 5.65
CA TYR A 2 -21.13 0.43 6.32
C TYR A 2 -21.54 1.53 5.32
N PRO A 3 -22.29 2.56 5.75
CA PRO A 3 -22.58 3.69 4.88
C PRO A 3 -21.25 4.36 4.54
N VAL A 4 -20.90 4.38 3.25
CA VAL A 4 -19.83 5.25 2.76
C VAL A 4 -20.25 6.69 3.06
N ALA A 5 -19.35 7.48 3.65
CA ALA A 5 -19.64 8.88 3.93
C ALA A 5 -20.00 9.61 2.62
N PHE A 6 -21.06 10.41 2.62
CA PHE A 6 -21.51 11.12 1.41
C PHE A 6 -20.40 11.98 0.79
N LEU A 7 -19.49 12.50 1.60
CA LEU A 7 -18.32 13.24 1.12
C LEU A 7 -17.41 12.42 0.20
N GLU A 8 -17.28 11.10 0.40
CA GLU A 8 -16.52 10.24 -0.52
C GLU A 8 -17.21 10.15 -1.88
N ILE A 9 -18.55 10.14 -1.92
CA ILE A 9 -19.33 10.14 -3.17
C ILE A 9 -19.19 11.49 -3.88
N VAL A 10 -19.29 12.60 -3.14
CA VAL A 10 -19.11 13.95 -3.69
C VAL A 10 -17.73 14.12 -4.31
N ARG A 11 -16.67 13.59 -3.67
CA ARG A 11 -15.30 13.63 -4.23
C ARG A 11 -15.22 12.89 -5.56
N LEU A 12 -15.81 11.70 -5.67
CA LEU A 12 -15.83 10.95 -6.93
C LEU A 12 -16.43 11.79 -8.07
N ILE A 13 -17.54 12.48 -7.81
CA ILE A 13 -18.28 13.27 -8.82
C ILE A 13 -17.55 14.56 -9.17
N VAL A 14 -17.13 15.33 -8.17
CA VAL A 14 -16.47 16.64 -8.38
C VAL A 14 -15.12 16.46 -9.08
N ASP A 15 -14.41 15.38 -8.78
CA ASP A 15 -13.14 15.05 -9.42
C ASP A 15 -13.31 14.24 -10.72
N GLU A 16 -14.56 14.02 -11.16
CA GLU A 16 -14.94 13.27 -12.38
C GLU A 16 -14.35 11.84 -12.47
N LEU A 17 -14.08 11.19 -11.32
CA LEU A 17 -13.44 9.86 -11.25
C LEU A 17 -14.36 8.72 -11.72
N GLU A 18 -15.66 8.97 -11.80
CA GLU A 18 -16.68 8.08 -12.36
C GLU A 18 -16.87 8.26 -13.88
N THR A 19 -16.29 9.29 -14.48
CA THR A 19 -16.53 9.70 -15.87
C THR A 19 -15.35 9.32 -16.78
N ASN A 20 -15.63 9.04 -18.07
CA ASN A 20 -14.62 8.81 -19.12
C ASN A 20 -13.52 7.79 -18.77
N GLN A 21 -13.87 6.72 -18.05
CA GLN A 21 -12.91 5.71 -17.63
C GLN A 21 -12.27 5.01 -18.83
N LEU A 22 -10.94 4.94 -18.82
CA LEU A 22 -10.17 4.33 -19.90
C LEU A 22 -9.71 2.92 -19.52
N PHE A 23 -9.87 2.00 -20.46
CA PHE A 23 -9.23 0.68 -20.38
C PHE A 23 -7.82 0.76 -20.95
N ILE A 24 -6.84 0.19 -20.26
CA ILE A 24 -5.45 0.11 -20.72
C ILE A 24 -5.24 -1.26 -21.38
N PRO A 25 -5.09 -1.32 -22.73
CA PRO A 25 -4.76 -2.57 -23.40
C PRO A 25 -3.43 -3.12 -22.89
N GLY A 26 -3.38 -4.41 -22.55
CA GLY A 26 -2.20 -5.03 -21.94
C GLY A 26 -2.12 -4.90 -20.41
N GLY A 27 -3.07 -4.19 -19.79
CA GLY A 27 -3.25 -4.11 -18.34
C GLY A 27 -2.52 -2.93 -17.68
N ILE A 28 -3.13 -2.38 -16.62
CA ILE A 28 -2.57 -1.29 -15.80
C ILE A 28 -1.21 -1.66 -15.18
N GLU A 29 -0.92 -2.95 -15.01
CA GLU A 29 0.37 -3.47 -14.53
C GLU A 29 1.56 -2.96 -15.38
N SER A 30 1.33 -2.67 -16.67
CA SER A 30 2.34 -2.08 -17.56
C SER A 30 2.95 -0.78 -16.99
N LEU A 31 2.17 0.02 -16.25
CA LEU A 31 2.65 1.22 -15.59
C LEU A 31 3.69 0.88 -14.51
N ALA A 32 3.39 -0.09 -13.64
CA ALA A 32 4.30 -0.52 -12.58
C ALA A 32 5.61 -1.10 -13.16
N ARG A 33 5.51 -1.85 -14.26
CA ARG A 33 6.69 -2.35 -15.00
C ARG A 33 7.52 -1.22 -15.60
N ALA A 34 6.87 -0.20 -16.16
CA ALA A 34 7.57 0.97 -16.70
C ALA A 34 8.30 1.74 -15.59
N PHE A 35 7.66 1.92 -14.42
CA PHE A 35 8.30 2.52 -13.25
C PHE A 35 9.49 1.69 -12.76
N SER A 36 9.34 0.37 -12.61
CA SER A 36 10.42 -0.48 -12.09
C SER A 36 11.64 -0.54 -13.02
N ALA A 37 11.44 -0.32 -14.32
CA ALA A 37 12.50 -0.27 -15.33
C ALA A 37 13.25 1.08 -15.40
N GLN A 38 12.77 2.14 -14.73
CA GLN A 38 13.47 3.43 -14.72
C GLN A 38 14.85 3.29 -14.06
N VAL A 39 15.84 3.98 -14.62
CA VAL A 39 17.24 3.92 -14.17
C VAL A 39 17.58 5.17 -13.37
N PHE A 40 18.08 4.98 -12.16
CA PHE A 40 18.61 6.01 -11.28
C PHE A 40 20.00 5.57 -10.78
N ASN A 41 20.99 6.46 -10.87
CA ASN A 41 22.38 6.15 -10.47
C ASN A 41 22.94 4.85 -11.09
N GLY A 42 22.57 4.55 -12.34
CA GLY A 42 23.05 3.37 -13.08
C GLY A 42 22.37 2.04 -12.70
N GLN A 43 21.37 2.05 -11.82
CA GLN A 43 20.58 0.87 -11.44
C GLN A 43 19.10 1.09 -11.74
N THR A 44 18.37 0.02 -12.05
CA THR A 44 16.92 0.11 -12.18
C THR A 44 16.27 0.14 -10.80
N ILE A 45 15.09 0.77 -10.67
CA ILE A 45 14.32 0.73 -9.41
C ILE A 45 14.07 -0.72 -8.97
N ALA A 46 13.82 -1.65 -9.91
CA ALA A 46 13.61 -3.06 -9.62
C ALA A 46 14.78 -3.70 -8.85
N GLN A 47 16.02 -3.26 -9.10
CA GLN A 47 17.21 -3.76 -8.41
C GLN A 47 17.30 -3.31 -6.95
N TRP A 48 16.55 -2.27 -6.57
CA TRP A 48 16.48 -1.77 -5.19
C TRP A 48 15.36 -2.44 -4.39
N VAL A 49 14.47 -3.20 -5.03
CA VAL A 49 13.36 -3.88 -4.36
C VAL A 49 13.87 -5.14 -3.67
N VAL A 50 13.70 -5.18 -2.34
CA VAL A 50 13.93 -6.38 -1.54
C VAL A 50 12.62 -7.11 -1.34
N THR A 51 12.48 -8.31 -1.90
CA THR A 51 11.26 -9.13 -1.80
C THR A 51 11.21 -9.91 -0.47
N ARG A 52 11.21 -9.18 0.66
CA ARG A 52 11.04 -9.71 2.01
C ARG A 52 9.95 -8.94 2.72
N ALA A 53 9.05 -9.65 3.39
CA ALA A 53 7.99 -9.01 4.17
C ALA A 53 8.59 -8.28 5.37
N VAL A 54 8.03 -7.11 5.71
CA VAL A 54 8.34 -6.38 6.94
C VAL A 54 7.28 -6.76 7.98
N ALA A 55 7.72 -7.34 9.09
CA ALA A 55 6.90 -7.86 10.19
C ALA A 55 6.91 -6.95 11.44
N LYS A 56 7.72 -5.90 11.45
CA LYS A 56 7.65 -4.86 12.49
C LYS A 56 8.36 -3.60 12.05
N VAL A 57 7.85 -2.45 12.49
CA VAL A 57 8.55 -1.16 12.41
C VAL A 57 8.63 -0.56 13.80
N ALA A 58 9.83 -0.26 14.28
CA ALA A 58 10.06 0.31 15.60
C ALA A 58 11.10 1.42 15.56
N ARG A 59 10.96 2.41 16.43
CA ARG A 59 11.99 3.45 16.59
C ARG A 59 13.16 2.91 17.38
N ALA A 60 14.36 3.15 16.87
CA ALA A 60 15.62 2.93 17.58
C ALA A 60 16.23 4.28 17.99
N SER A 61 17.33 4.27 18.76
CA SER A 61 18.03 5.48 19.19
C SER A 61 18.40 6.40 18.01
N ASP A 62 18.87 5.79 16.92
CA ASP A 62 19.49 6.50 15.79
C ASP A 62 18.73 6.34 14.46
N GLY A 63 17.47 5.87 14.50
CA GLY A 63 16.69 5.68 13.28
C GLY A 63 15.46 4.80 13.49
N VAL A 64 15.22 3.94 12.50
CA VAL A 64 14.10 3.01 12.48
C VAL A 64 14.63 1.60 12.27
N MET A 65 14.21 0.70 13.14
CA MET A 65 14.46 -0.73 13.06
C MET A 65 13.28 -1.39 12.35
N LEU A 66 13.59 -2.21 11.35
CA LEU A 66 12.66 -3.05 10.64
C LEU A 66 12.94 -4.51 11.00
N THR A 67 11.94 -5.21 11.51
CA THR A 67 12.00 -6.68 11.64
C THR A 67 11.38 -7.28 10.39
N LEU A 68 12.09 -8.18 9.72
CA LEU A 68 11.64 -8.86 8.51
C LEU A 68 10.90 -10.16 8.87
N GLY A 69 10.21 -10.76 7.90
CA GLY A 69 9.44 -11.98 8.10
C GLY A 69 10.26 -13.23 8.47
N ASP A 70 11.59 -13.17 8.33
CA ASP A 70 12.55 -14.18 8.78
C ASP A 70 13.17 -13.83 10.14
N GLU A 71 12.58 -12.87 10.87
CA GLU A 71 13.04 -12.32 12.14
C GLU A 71 14.37 -11.56 12.07
N SER A 72 14.97 -11.43 10.88
CA SER A 72 16.17 -10.61 10.71
C SER A 72 15.83 -9.12 10.87
N GLU A 73 16.78 -8.36 11.42
CA GLU A 73 16.63 -6.94 11.64
C GLU A 73 17.47 -6.13 10.66
N THR A 74 16.92 -5.00 10.21
CA THR A 74 17.66 -4.00 9.45
C THR A 74 17.37 -2.60 9.97
N PHE A 75 18.35 -1.71 9.89
CA PHE A 75 18.28 -0.36 10.41
C PHE A 75 18.37 0.64 9.28
N VAL A 76 17.48 1.62 9.29
CA VAL A 76 17.43 2.70 8.30
C VAL A 76 17.16 4.03 8.99
N ASP A 77 17.61 5.12 8.39
CA ASP A 77 17.39 6.45 8.97
C ASP A 77 15.91 6.83 8.96
N ARG A 78 15.18 6.48 7.89
CA ARG A 78 13.81 6.90 7.63
C ARG A 78 13.03 5.79 6.94
N VAL A 79 11.72 5.77 7.16
CA VAL A 79 10.80 4.77 6.59
C VAL A 79 9.56 5.48 6.05
N ILE A 80 9.13 5.07 4.86
CA ILE A 80 7.80 5.38 4.31
C ILE A 80 7.05 4.06 4.22
N VAL A 81 5.84 4.01 4.79
CA VAL A 81 5.00 2.80 4.77
C VAL A 81 3.80 3.02 3.87
N THR A 82 3.68 2.19 2.83
CA THR A 82 2.59 2.25 1.85
C THR A 82 1.71 0.99 1.86
N ALA A 83 1.91 0.10 2.83
CA ALA A 83 1.07 -1.07 3.04
C ALA A 83 -0.36 -0.65 3.42
N SER A 84 -1.31 -1.59 3.38
CA SER A 84 -2.67 -1.31 3.85
C SER A 84 -2.67 -0.94 5.34
N THR A 85 -3.61 -0.12 5.79
CA THR A 85 -3.76 0.22 7.22
C THR A 85 -3.92 -1.03 8.10
N ARG A 86 -4.55 -2.08 7.55
CA ARG A 86 -4.66 -3.37 8.23
C ARG A 86 -3.31 -4.06 8.44
N ALA A 87 -2.43 -4.03 7.44
CA ALA A 87 -1.06 -4.54 7.59
C ALA A 87 -0.23 -3.65 8.52
N MET A 88 -0.41 -2.33 8.48
CA MET A 88 0.21 -1.41 9.45
C MET A 88 -0.16 -1.79 10.89
N GLN A 89 -1.43 -2.10 11.14
CA GLN A 89 -1.95 -2.47 12.46
C GLN A 89 -1.49 -3.86 12.91
N ILE A 90 -1.79 -4.91 12.13
CA ILE A 90 -1.53 -6.30 12.55
C ILE A 90 -0.07 -6.66 12.32
N ASP A 91 0.39 -6.53 11.08
CA ASP A 91 1.62 -7.17 10.64
C ASP A 91 2.83 -6.33 11.03
N MET A 92 2.72 -5.01 11.01
CA MET A 92 3.86 -4.10 11.25
C MET A 92 3.87 -3.48 12.65
N ALA A 93 2.81 -3.73 13.44
CA ALA A 93 2.61 -3.22 14.80
C ALA A 93 2.74 -1.68 14.93
N LEU A 94 2.37 -0.92 13.90
CA LEU A 94 2.52 0.54 13.87
C LEU A 94 1.55 1.28 14.78
N SER A 95 0.40 0.70 15.14
CA SER A 95 -0.53 1.27 16.12
C SER A 95 -0.44 0.62 17.51
N ALA A 96 0.52 -0.27 17.73
CA ALA A 96 0.70 -0.95 19.01
C ALA A 96 1.22 -0.01 20.13
N PRO A 97 1.08 -0.40 21.42
CA PRO A 97 1.64 0.36 22.52
C PRO A 97 3.14 0.63 22.35
N GLY A 98 3.57 1.87 22.57
CA GLY A 98 4.95 2.29 22.34
C GLY A 98 5.24 2.71 20.89
N SER A 99 4.21 2.82 20.03
CA SER A 99 4.31 3.43 18.72
C SER A 99 4.87 4.86 18.77
N VAL A 100 5.54 5.26 17.69
CA VAL A 100 5.94 6.65 17.44
C VAL A 100 4.78 7.54 17.01
N LEU A 101 3.67 6.93 16.60
CA LEU A 101 2.48 7.64 16.16
C LEU A 101 1.71 8.16 17.36
N THR A 102 1.09 9.32 17.18
CA THR A 102 0.16 9.86 18.17
C THR A 102 -1.06 8.96 18.32
N ALA A 103 -1.75 9.03 19.46
CA ALA A 103 -2.97 8.26 19.69
C ALA A 103 -4.02 8.48 18.58
N GLN A 104 -4.17 9.72 18.09
CA GLN A 104 -5.08 10.04 17.00
C GLN A 104 -4.69 9.34 15.68
N GLN A 105 -3.39 9.27 15.38
CA GLN A 105 -2.89 8.56 14.19
C GLN A 105 -3.09 7.05 14.32
N CYS A 106 -2.88 6.47 15.51
CA CYS A 106 -3.19 5.06 15.77
C CYS A 106 -4.68 4.77 15.54
N SER A 107 -5.58 5.56 16.12
CA SER A 107 -7.02 5.40 15.88
C SER A 107 -7.38 5.53 14.40
N ALA A 108 -6.77 6.47 13.68
CA ALA A 108 -7.00 6.60 12.24
C ALA A 108 -6.54 5.36 11.45
N ILE A 109 -5.45 4.70 11.84
CA ILE A 109 -5.02 3.44 11.22
C ILE A 109 -6.02 2.32 11.54
N ASP A 110 -6.44 2.24 12.80
CA ASP A 110 -7.26 1.14 13.31
C ASP A 110 -8.71 1.18 12.82
N ASP A 111 -9.26 2.39 12.62
CA ASP A 111 -10.67 2.62 12.32
C ASP A 111 -10.97 2.81 10.82
N VAL A 112 -9.94 2.89 9.96
CA VAL A 112 -10.14 3.03 8.51
C VAL A 112 -10.81 1.77 7.95
N HIS A 113 -12.00 1.97 7.37
CA HIS A 113 -12.76 0.92 6.74
C HIS A 113 -12.17 0.53 5.38
N LEU A 114 -11.96 -0.78 5.18
CA LEU A 114 -11.55 -1.36 3.89
C LEU A 114 -12.72 -2.14 3.29
N THR A 115 -13.04 -1.87 2.03
CA THR A 115 -14.10 -2.59 1.30
C THR A 115 -13.58 -3.89 0.71
N SER A 116 -14.38 -4.95 0.78
CA SER A 116 -14.10 -6.18 0.02
C SER A 116 -14.55 -6.05 -1.44
N SER A 117 -13.80 -6.67 -2.35
CA SER A 117 -14.17 -6.77 -3.76
C SER A 117 -13.68 -8.11 -4.32
N SER A 118 -14.57 -8.81 -5.01
CA SER A 118 -14.28 -10.12 -5.63
C SER A 118 -14.52 -10.02 -7.13
N LYS A 119 -13.60 -10.58 -7.93
CA LYS A 119 -13.69 -10.60 -9.39
C LYS A 119 -13.38 -12.01 -9.90
N VAL A 120 -14.14 -12.48 -10.89
CA VAL A 120 -13.90 -13.75 -11.58
C VAL A 120 -13.80 -13.44 -13.07
N PHE A 121 -12.75 -13.95 -13.71
CA PHE A 121 -12.50 -13.78 -15.13
C PHE A 121 -12.50 -15.14 -15.83
N VAL A 122 -13.16 -15.24 -16.98
CA VAL A 122 -13.17 -16.42 -17.85
C VAL A 122 -12.81 -15.98 -19.25
N MET A 123 -11.84 -16.65 -19.87
CA MET A 123 -11.50 -16.42 -21.27
C MET A 123 -12.41 -17.26 -22.16
N THR A 124 -13.05 -16.62 -23.14
CA THR A 124 -13.84 -17.30 -24.17
C THR A 124 -13.01 -17.44 -25.45
N GLU A 125 -13.33 -18.42 -26.28
CA GLU A 125 -12.59 -18.68 -27.54
C GLU A 125 -12.62 -17.48 -28.50
N ARG A 126 -13.76 -16.78 -28.55
CA ARG A 126 -13.96 -15.58 -29.38
C ARG A 126 -14.87 -14.58 -28.68
N LYS A 127 -14.86 -13.34 -29.18
CA LYS A 127 -15.84 -12.30 -28.86
C LYS A 127 -17.12 -12.61 -29.63
N PHE A 128 -18.21 -12.93 -28.94
CA PHE A 128 -19.52 -13.21 -29.52
C PHE A 128 -20.53 -12.14 -29.10
#